data_AF-Q4ACB8-F1
#
_entry.id   AF-Q4ACB8-F1
#
_cell.length_a   1.000
_cell.length_b   1.000
_cell.length_c   1.000
_cell.angle_alpha   90.00
_cell.angle_beta   90.00
_cell.angle_gamma   90.00
#
_symmetry.space_group_name_H-M   'P 1'
#
loop_
_entity.id
_entity.type
_entity.pdbx_description
1 polymer ?
#
loop_
_entity_poly.entity_id
_entity_poly.type
_entity_poly.pdbx_seq_one_letter_code
_entity_poly.pdbx_strand_id
1 'polypeptide(L)'
;MQHTLKIRRPDDWHLHLRDDEMLHSVLPYTSRHFFRAVVMPNLGPPVTSVEQCIAYRQRILDAVAQGHAFTPLMTCYLTDGLSVDTLMHGHAGKRIHGRPAVSGQ
;
A
#
# COMPACT_ATOMS: atom_id res chain seq x y z
N MET A 1 34.43 -16.10 -7.96
CA MET A 1 33.65 -16.67 -6.82
C MET A 1 32.44 -15.79 -6.60
N GLN A 2 31.26 -16.36 -6.36
CA GLN A 2 30.01 -15.60 -6.19
C GLN A 2 29.76 -15.40 -4.69
N HIS A 3 29.69 -14.15 -4.25
CA HIS A 3 29.41 -13.83 -2.86
C HIS A 3 27.89 -13.88 -2.60
N THR A 4 27.48 -14.52 -1.50
CA THR A 4 26.08 -14.63 -1.10
C THR A 4 25.82 -13.78 0.14
N LEU A 5 24.74 -12.98 0.12
CA LEU A 5 24.27 -12.22 1.26
C LEU A 5 22.89 -12.74 1.69
N LYS A 6 22.80 -13.22 2.94
CA LYS A 6 21.53 -13.66 3.54
C LYS A 6 21.02 -12.59 4.48
N ILE A 7 19.85 -12.04 4.19
CA ILE A 7 19.17 -11.04 5.02
C ILE A 7 17.80 -11.56 5.47
N ARG A 8 17.26 -10.96 6.53
CA ARG A 8 15.84 -11.13 6.87
C ARG A 8 15.00 -10.60 5.70
N ARG A 9 13.82 -11.18 5.50
CA ARG A 9 12.90 -10.73 4.45
C ARG A 9 12.59 -9.24 4.65
N PRO A 10 12.85 -8.38 3.66
CA PRO A 10 12.69 -6.93 3.81
C PRO A 10 11.22 -6.49 3.65
N ASP A 11 10.99 -5.20 3.88
CA ASP A 11 9.75 -4.48 3.59
C ASP A 11 10.05 -3.27 2.69
N ASP A 12 9.06 -2.83 1.91
CA ASP A 12 9.15 -1.67 1.01
C ASP A 12 8.36 -0.48 1.59
N TRP A 13 9.06 0.57 2.04
CA TRP A 13 8.43 1.68 2.76
C TRP A 13 7.86 2.78 1.87
N HIS A 14 7.90 2.63 0.54
CA HIS A 14 7.27 3.56 -0.41
C HIS A 14 6.97 2.87 -1.74
N LEU A 15 5.71 2.47 -1.97
CA LEU A 15 5.33 1.72 -3.16
C LEU A 15 4.07 2.27 -3.87
N HIS A 16 4.14 2.36 -5.20
CA HIS A 16 3.00 2.65 -6.06
C HIS A 16 2.57 1.39 -6.82
N LEU A 17 1.44 0.81 -6.43
CA LEU A 17 0.91 -0.41 -7.06
C LEU A 17 -0.05 -0.15 -8.23
N ARG A 18 -0.54 1.08 -8.39
CA ARG A 18 -1.59 1.44 -9.36
C ARG A 18 -2.86 0.60 -9.10
N ASP A 19 -3.72 0.42 -10.09
CA ASP A 19 -4.96 -0.34 -9.97
C ASP A 19 -5.20 -1.23 -11.21
N ASP A 20 -6.24 -2.04 -11.16
CA ASP A 20 -6.74 -2.87 -12.28
C ASP A 20 -5.64 -3.74 -12.92
N GLU A 21 -5.55 -3.78 -14.25
CA GLU A 21 -4.57 -4.61 -14.98
C GLU A 21 -3.13 -4.30 -14.59
N MET A 22 -2.84 -3.04 -14.25
CA MET A 22 -1.50 -2.62 -13.84
C MET A 22 -1.15 -3.20 -12.47
N LEU A 23 -2.09 -3.20 -11.52
CA LEU A 23 -1.91 -3.83 -10.21
C LEU A 23 -1.53 -5.31 -10.36
N HIS A 24 -2.26 -6.06 -11.18
CA HIS A 24 -1.97 -7.47 -11.45
C HIS A 24 -0.60 -7.68 -12.11
N SER A 25 -0.18 -6.74 -12.94
CA SER A 25 1.11 -6.80 -13.64
C SER A 25 2.30 -6.52 -12.71
N VAL A 26 2.17 -5.56 -11.78
CA VAL A 26 3.30 -5.07 -10.99
C VAL A 26 3.43 -5.73 -9.61
N LEU A 27 2.32 -6.11 -8.98
CA LEU A 27 2.32 -6.66 -7.62
C LEU A 27 3.19 -7.92 -7.43
N PRO A 28 3.31 -8.85 -8.39
CA PRO A 28 4.17 -10.03 -8.24
C PRO A 28 5.65 -9.69 -7.99
N TYR A 29 6.14 -8.59 -8.56
CA TYR A 29 7.53 -8.15 -8.37
C TYR A 29 7.80 -7.72 -6.93
N THR A 30 6.85 -7.07 -6.27
CA THR A 30 6.98 -6.72 -4.84
C THR A 30 6.72 -7.94 -3.95
N SER A 31 5.58 -8.59 -4.12
CA SER A 31 5.08 -9.63 -3.19
C SER A 31 5.98 -10.87 -3.14
N ARG A 32 6.81 -11.12 -4.17
CA ARG A 32 7.84 -12.16 -4.17
C ARG A 32 8.96 -11.91 -3.16
N HIS A 33 9.35 -10.65 -2.97
CA HIS A 33 10.57 -10.29 -2.23
C HIS A 33 10.24 -9.66 -0.87
N PHE A 34 9.25 -8.78 -0.82
CA PHE A 34 8.90 -8.02 0.38
C PHE A 34 7.78 -8.70 1.14
N PHE A 35 7.82 -8.63 2.48
CA PHE A 35 6.73 -9.14 3.32
C PHE A 35 5.61 -8.11 3.46
N ARG A 36 5.96 -6.83 3.57
CA ARG A 36 5.02 -5.71 3.69
C ARG A 36 5.43 -4.57 2.78
N ALA A 37 4.48 -3.71 2.42
CA ALA A 37 4.80 -2.44 1.80
C ALA A 37 3.86 -1.30 2.23
N VAL A 38 4.38 -0.08 2.32
CA VAL A 38 3.56 1.14 2.46
C VAL A 38 3.05 1.53 1.08
N VAL A 39 1.75 1.40 0.89
CA VAL A 39 1.10 1.63 -0.40
C VAL A 39 0.64 3.07 -0.48
N MET A 40 1.11 3.77 -1.51
CA MET A 40 0.80 5.18 -1.75
C MET A 40 -0.64 5.36 -2.30
N PRO A 41 -1.33 6.47 -1.96
CA PRO A 41 -2.76 6.63 -2.18
C PRO A 41 -3.12 7.43 -3.43
N ASN A 42 -2.13 7.75 -4.28
CA ASN A 42 -2.26 8.61 -5.46
C ASN A 42 -2.80 7.87 -6.70
N LEU A 43 -3.93 7.19 -6.55
CA LEU A 43 -4.73 6.69 -7.67
C LEU A 43 -5.44 7.85 -8.39
N GLY A 44 -6.08 7.57 -9.53
CA GLY A 44 -6.98 8.49 -10.22
C GLY A 44 -8.42 7.99 -10.16
N PRO A 45 -9.29 8.47 -9.25
CA PRO A 45 -9.06 9.51 -8.24
C PRO A 45 -8.27 9.03 -7.01
N PRO A 46 -7.69 9.94 -6.19
CA PRO A 46 -6.89 9.57 -5.03
C PRO A 46 -7.74 8.92 -3.93
N VAL A 47 -7.09 8.10 -3.11
CA VAL A 47 -7.70 7.46 -1.94
C VAL A 47 -7.72 8.45 -0.78
N THR A 48 -8.91 8.99 -0.47
CA THR A 48 -9.14 10.03 0.54
C THR A 48 -10.12 9.61 1.65
N SER A 49 -10.67 8.39 1.61
CA SER A 49 -11.57 7.87 2.64
C SER A 49 -11.13 6.51 3.20
N VAL A 50 -11.65 6.15 4.37
CA VAL A 50 -11.39 4.85 5.01
C VAL A 50 -11.98 3.71 4.16
N GLU A 51 -13.16 3.92 3.58
CA GLU A 51 -13.86 2.97 2.72
C GLU A 51 -13.05 2.70 1.45
N GLN A 52 -12.50 3.76 0.84
CA GLN A 52 -11.61 3.63 -0.31
C GLN A 52 -10.32 2.88 0.05
N CYS A 53 -9.74 3.14 1.24
CA CYS A 53 -8.57 2.40 1.74
C CYS A 53 -8.88 0.91 1.89
N ILE A 54 -10.03 0.56 2.45
CA ILE A 54 -10.46 -0.84 2.62
C ILE A 54 -10.66 -1.50 1.25
N ALA A 55 -11.38 -0.84 0.34
CA ALA A 55 -11.67 -1.38 -0.98
C ALA A 55 -10.39 -1.61 -1.79
N TYR A 56 -9.47 -0.64 -1.78
CA TYR A 56 -8.19 -0.77 -2.47
C TYR A 56 -7.31 -1.85 -1.84
N ARG A 57 -7.27 -1.93 -0.51
CA ARG A 57 -6.58 -3.02 0.19
C ARG A 57 -7.10 -4.39 -0.25
N GLN A 58 -8.42 -4.55 -0.39
CA GLN A 58 -9.01 -5.80 -0.81
C GLN A 58 -8.58 -6.17 -2.24
N ARG A 59 -8.65 -5.22 -3.19
CA ARG A 59 -8.15 -5.44 -4.55
C ARG A 59 -6.68 -5.88 -4.59
N ILE A 60 -5.83 -5.27 -3.76
CA ILE A 60 -4.42 -5.67 -3.65
C ILE A 60 -4.30 -7.11 -3.14
N LEU A 61 -5.03 -7.47 -2.08
CA LEU A 61 -5.01 -8.82 -1.51
C LEU A 61 -5.51 -9.88 -2.50
N ASP A 62 -6.56 -9.56 -3.25
CA ASP A 62 -7.11 -10.44 -4.29
C ASP A 62 -6.14 -10.63 -5.46
N ALA A 63 -5.28 -9.66 -5.72
CA ALA A 63 -4.24 -9.71 -6.77
C ALA A 63 -2.94 -10.41 -6.33
N VAL A 64 -2.78 -10.77 -5.05
CA VAL A 64 -1.55 -11.45 -4.57
C VAL A 64 -1.44 -12.84 -5.20
N ALA A 65 -0.31 -13.09 -5.88
CA ALA A 65 -0.05 -14.39 -6.50
C ALA A 65 -0.05 -15.54 -5.48
N GLN A 66 -0.54 -16.71 -5.91
CA GLN A 66 -0.63 -17.89 -5.06
C GLN A 66 0.74 -18.23 -4.44
N GLY A 67 0.76 -18.46 -3.12
CA GLY A 67 1.98 -18.77 -2.37
C GLY A 67 2.80 -17.56 -1.93
N HIS A 68 2.47 -16.34 -2.38
CA HIS A 68 3.06 -15.13 -1.83
C HIS A 68 2.39 -14.75 -0.50
N ALA A 69 3.20 -14.37 0.48
CA ALA A 69 2.74 -13.74 1.71
C ALA A 69 3.11 -12.26 1.65
N PHE A 70 2.09 -11.39 1.52
CA PHE A 70 2.26 -9.95 1.37
C PHE A 70 1.20 -9.18 2.18
N THR A 71 1.63 -8.16 2.91
CA THR A 71 0.75 -7.27 3.68
C THR A 71 0.84 -5.82 3.19
N PRO A 72 -0.19 -5.30 2.50
CA PRO A 72 -0.24 -3.89 2.15
C PRO A 72 -0.60 -3.02 3.37
N LEU A 73 0.25 -2.04 3.65
CA LEU A 73 0.07 -1.02 4.69
C LEU A 73 -0.48 0.24 4.02
N MET A 74 -1.78 0.44 4.13
CA MET A 74 -2.48 1.50 3.39
C MET A 74 -2.19 2.90 3.96
N THR A 75 -2.23 3.90 3.08
CA THR A 75 -2.14 5.32 3.42
C THR A 75 -3.36 6.07 2.86
N CYS A 76 -3.57 7.31 3.32
CA CYS A 76 -4.61 8.21 2.83
C CYS A 76 -3.95 9.45 2.22
N TYR A 77 -4.52 9.96 1.13
CA TYR A 77 -4.03 11.14 0.43
C TYR A 77 -4.49 12.42 1.15
N LEU A 78 -3.58 13.35 1.44
CA LEU A 78 -3.96 14.62 2.06
C LEU A 78 -4.60 15.57 1.07
N THR A 79 -5.76 16.09 1.44
CA THR A 79 -6.48 17.14 0.72
C THR A 79 -7.03 18.16 1.71
N ASP A 80 -7.27 19.39 1.28
CA ASP A 80 -7.86 20.43 2.14
C ASP A 80 -9.23 20.02 2.74
N GLY A 81 -9.98 19.18 2.04
CA GLY A 81 -11.27 18.65 2.51
C GLY A 81 -11.19 17.41 3.39
N LEU A 82 -9.99 16.87 3.67
CA LEU A 82 -9.85 15.65 4.46
C LEU A 82 -10.04 15.96 5.95
N SER A 83 -11.05 15.34 6.57
CA SER A 83 -11.29 15.52 7.99
C SER A 83 -10.23 14.82 8.85
N VAL A 84 -9.86 15.45 9.97
CA VAL A 84 -9.00 14.84 11.00
C VAL A 84 -9.65 13.59 11.58
N ASP A 85 -10.97 13.59 11.75
CA ASP A 85 -11.72 12.45 12.25
C ASP A 85 -11.56 11.22 11.35
N THR A 86 -11.57 11.38 10.03
CA THR A 86 -11.32 10.29 9.07
C THR A 86 -9.96 9.65 9.32
N LEU A 87 -8.92 10.46 9.55
CA LEU A 87 -7.57 9.97 9.84
C LEU A 87 -7.50 9.25 11.18
N MET A 88 -8.11 9.81 12.23
CA MET A 88 -8.15 9.20 13.56
C MET A 88 -8.88 7.85 13.55
N HIS A 89 -10.07 7.80 12.96
CA HIS A 89 -10.87 6.56 12.85
C HIS A 89 -10.14 5.51 12.01
N GLY A 90 -9.53 5.91 10.89
CA GLY A 90 -8.77 5.01 10.04
C GLY A 90 -7.52 4.45 10.73
N HIS A 91 -6.82 5.28 11.51
CA HIS A 91 -5.65 4.86 12.28
C HIS A 91 -6.03 3.91 13.42
N ALA A 92 -7.02 4.27 14.25
CA ALA A 92 -7.49 3.45 15.36
C ALA A 92 -7.96 2.06 14.90
N GLY A 93 -8.60 1.99 13.73
CA GLY A 93 -9.03 0.74 13.11
C GLY A 93 -7.93 -0.06 12.40
N LYS A 94 -6.67 0.40 12.39
CA LYS A 94 -5.56 -0.19 11.60
C LYS A 94 -5.91 -0.32 10.11
N ARG A 95 -6.66 0.64 9.58
CA ARG A 95 -7.02 0.75 8.16
C ARG A 95 -6.09 1.71 7.43
N ILE A 96 -5.49 2.67 8.14
CA ILE A 96 -4.47 3.61 7.67
C ILE A 96 -3.23 3.47 8.57
N HIS A 97 -2.07 3.21 7.99
CA HIS A 97 -0.85 2.79 8.72
C HIS A 97 0.30 3.81 8.69
N GLY A 98 0.33 4.70 7.69
CA GLY A 98 1.41 5.65 7.48
C GLY A 98 0.98 7.10 7.66
N ARG A 99 1.98 7.99 7.74
CA ARG A 99 1.74 9.43 7.62
C ARG A 99 1.13 9.68 6.24
N PRO A 100 0.02 10.45 6.15
CA PRO A 100 -0.65 10.70 4.89
C PRO A 100 0.31 11.23 3.83
N ALA A 101 0.26 10.64 2.62
CA ALA A 101 1.18 10.99 1.56
C ALA A 101 0.68 12.25 0.82
N VAL A 102 1.58 13.20 0.60
CA VAL A 102 1.39 14.32 -0.33
C VAL A 102 2.20 13.96 -1.58
N SER A 103 1.60 13.87 -2.75
CA SER A 103 2.42 13.77 -3.96
C SER A 103 2.98 15.15 -4.29
N GLY A 104 4.31 15.28 -4.23
CA GLY A 104 5.06 16.37 -4.86
C GLY A 104 4.64 17.79 -4.43
N GLN A 105 5.19 18.23 -3.30
CA GLN A 105 5.90 19.51 -3.27
C GLN A 105 7.39 19.20 -3.15
#